data_AF-A0A9Q3Q522-F1
#
_entry.id   AF-A0A9Q3Q522-F1
#
_cell.length_a   1.000
_cell.length_b   1.000
_cell.length_c   1.000
_cell.angle_alpha   90.00
_cell.angle_beta   90.00
_cell.angle_gamma   90.00
#
_symmetry.space_group_name_H-M   'P 1'
#
loop_
_entity.id
_entity.type
_entity.pdbx_description
1 polymer ?
#
loop_
_entity_poly.entity_id
_entity_poly.type
_entity_poly.pdbx_seq_one_letter_code
_entity_poly.pdbx_strand_id
1 'polypeptide(L)'
;MGHMSENKTKERVASTAWWPQWEKDLSEYINSCERCWKENTKHGKRYGLLQHIKEPKQTLETINMEWVTGIVPGGKKNFNACLVIVDR
;
A
#
# COMPACT_ATOMS: atom_id res chain seq x y z
N MET A 1 -15.68 10.10 7.87
CA MET A 1 -16.60 10.23 6.72
C MET A 1 -16.26 9.13 5.73
N GLY A 2 -17.14 8.15 5.56
CA GLY A 2 -16.81 6.85 4.95
C GLY A 2 -16.67 6.90 3.43
N HIS A 3 -15.57 6.33 2.94
CA HIS A 3 -15.17 6.27 1.54
C HIS A 3 -15.95 5.15 0.82
N MET A 4 -16.69 5.51 -0.22
CA MET A 4 -17.55 4.59 -0.96
C MET A 4 -16.79 3.98 -2.14
N SER A 5 -16.78 2.65 -2.21
CA SER A 5 -16.36 1.90 -3.39
C SER A 5 -17.19 2.31 -4.61
N GLU A 6 -16.62 2.18 -5.81
CA GLU A 6 -17.29 2.49 -7.08
C GLU A 6 -18.74 1.95 -7.15
N ASN A 7 -18.96 0.74 -6.63
CA ASN A 7 -20.27 0.10 -6.57
C ASN A 7 -21.29 0.88 -5.71
N LYS A 8 -20.87 1.42 -4.55
CA LYS A 8 -21.77 2.23 -3.70
C LYS A 8 -22.14 3.56 -4.37
N THR A 9 -21.24 4.12 -5.16
CA THR A 9 -21.54 5.33 -5.95
C THR A 9 -22.54 5.01 -7.07
N LYS A 10 -22.37 3.86 -7.75
CA LYS A 10 -23.32 3.37 -8.76
C LYS A 10 -24.72 3.12 -8.19
N GLU A 11 -24.81 2.43 -7.06
CA GLU A 11 -26.09 2.15 -6.38
C GLU A 11 -26.83 3.44 -5.98
N ARG A 12 -26.12 4.46 -5.51
CA ARG A 12 -26.74 5.74 -5.14
C ARG A 12 -27.24 6.54 -6.33
N VAL A 13 -26.48 6.58 -7.42
CA VAL A 13 -26.92 7.28 -8.62
C VAL A 13 -28.13 6.58 -9.21
N ALA A 14 -28.10 5.23 -9.29
CA ALA A 14 -29.24 4.41 -9.71
C ALA A 14 -30.51 4.68 -8.89
N SER A 15 -30.38 4.94 -7.59
CA SER A 15 -31.52 5.21 -6.70
C SER A 15 -32.04 6.64 -6.72
N THR A 16 -31.29 7.60 -7.28
CA THR A 16 -31.55 9.04 -7.10
C THR A 16 -31.79 9.77 -8.42
N ALA A 17 -31.23 9.27 -9.54
CA ALA A 17 -31.33 9.92 -10.83
C ALA A 17 -31.22 8.91 -11.97
N TRP A 18 -31.84 9.23 -13.12
CA TRP A 18 -31.80 8.39 -14.31
C TRP A 18 -31.67 9.25 -15.57
N TRP A 19 -30.73 8.88 -16.45
CA TRP A 19 -30.57 9.47 -17.78
C TRP A 19 -29.96 8.44 -18.75
N PRO A 20 -30.08 8.62 -20.08
CA PRO A 20 -29.45 7.70 -21.04
C PRO A 20 -27.93 7.65 -20.82
N GLN A 21 -27.35 6.45 -20.76
CA GLN A 21 -25.90 6.22 -20.56
C GLN A 21 -25.33 6.64 -19.18
N TRP A 22 -26.18 6.83 -18.16
CA TRP A 22 -25.75 7.26 -16.82
C TRP A 22 -24.65 6.40 -16.19
N GLU A 23 -24.65 5.09 -16.41
CA GLU A 23 -23.60 4.19 -15.91
C GLU A 23 -22.23 4.49 -16.54
N LYS A 24 -22.22 4.80 -17.84
CA LYS A 24 -21.00 5.12 -18.60
C LYS A 24 -20.41 6.44 -18.12
N ASP A 25 -21.25 7.47 -18.03
CA ASP A 25 -20.84 8.80 -17.55
C ASP A 25 -20.30 8.73 -16.11
N LEU A 26 -20.94 7.91 -15.27
CA LEU A 26 -20.51 7.73 -13.89
C LEU A 26 -19.17 6.99 -13.80
N SER A 27 -18.97 5.93 -14.60
CA SER A 27 -17.68 5.25 -14.67
C SER A 27 -16.58 6.16 -15.22
N GLU A 28 -16.86 6.99 -16.23
CA GLU A 28 -15.91 7.99 -16.73
C GLU A 28 -15.57 9.04 -15.66
N TYR A 29 -16.57 9.53 -14.92
CA TYR A 29 -16.36 10.46 -13.80
C TYR A 29 -15.52 9.86 -12.67
N ILE A 30 -15.79 8.63 -12.25
CA ILE A 30 -15.03 7.95 -11.20
C ILE A 30 -13.58 7.69 -11.64
N ASN A 31 -13.37 7.34 -12.91
CA ASN A 31 -12.03 7.08 -13.46
C ASN A 31 -11.22 8.36 -13.70
N SER A 32 -11.86 9.49 -14.00
CA SER A 32 -11.21 10.81 -14.17
C SER A 32 -11.00 11.55 -12.86
N CYS A 33 -11.69 11.15 -11.79
CA CYS A 33 -11.57 11.79 -10.49
C CYS A 33 -10.25 11.42 -9.80
N GLU A 34 -9.31 12.36 -9.75
CA GLU A 34 -8.02 12.21 -9.08
C GLU A 34 -8.15 11.79 -7.60
N ARG A 35 -9.18 12.28 -6.91
CA ARG A 35 -9.47 11.90 -5.52
C ARG A 35 -9.89 10.43 -5.42
N CYS A 36 -10.74 9.95 -6.32
CA CYS A 36 -11.10 8.54 -6.39
C CYS A 36 -9.90 7.67 -6.74
N TRP A 37 -8.99 8.15 -7.61
CA TRP A 37 -7.78 7.42 -7.99
C TRP A 37 -6.78 7.29 -6.84
N LYS A 38 -6.51 8.37 -6.09
CA LYS A 38 -5.61 8.36 -4.92
C LYS A 38 -6.14 7.47 -3.80
N GLU A 39 -7.45 7.49 -3.57
CA GLU A 39 -8.08 6.68 -2.51
C GLU A 39 -8.32 5.22 -2.94
N ASN A 40 -8.65 4.97 -4.21
CA ASN A 40 -8.74 3.62 -4.79
C ASN A 40 -7.40 3.13 -5.36
N THR A 41 -6.27 3.70 -4.92
CA THR A 41 -4.97 3.15 -5.26
C THR A 41 -5.00 1.70 -4.81
N LYS A 42 -5.13 0.77 -5.76
CA LYS A 42 -5.27 -0.65 -5.46
C LYS A 42 -4.06 -1.02 -4.60
N HIS A 43 -4.27 -1.25 -3.30
CA HIS A 43 -3.28 -1.85 -2.40
C HIS A 43 -2.92 -3.30 -2.83
N GLY A 44 -3.31 -3.70 -4.04
CA GLY A 44 -3.15 -5.03 -4.62
C GLY A 44 -2.25 -5.02 -5.84
N LYS A 45 -1.06 -4.40 -5.78
CA LYS A 45 0.06 -5.19 -6.29
C LYS A 45 0.19 -6.34 -5.30
N ARG A 46 -0.23 -7.55 -5.70
CA ARG A 46 0.23 -8.76 -5.01
C ARG A 46 1.74 -8.55 -4.83
N TYR A 47 2.22 -8.59 -3.58
CA TYR A 47 3.65 -8.76 -3.34
C TYR A 47 4.08 -9.85 -4.32
N GLY A 48 4.97 -9.51 -5.26
CA GLY A 48 5.42 -10.47 -6.25
C GLY A 48 5.89 -11.74 -5.52
N LEU A 49 5.92 -12.88 -6.22
CA LEU A 49 6.60 -14.08 -5.71
C LEU A 49 7.89 -13.64 -5.02
N LEU A 50 8.02 -13.95 -3.73
CA LEU A 50 9.22 -13.65 -2.94
C LEU A 50 10.42 -14.05 -3.81
N GLN A 51 11.16 -13.06 -4.31
CA GLN A 51 12.29 -13.36 -5.17
C GLN A 51 13.30 -14.11 -4.29
N HIS A 52 13.61 -15.34 -4.69
CA HIS A 52 14.62 -16.12 -4.00
C HIS A 52 15.96 -15.37 -4.13
N ILE A 53 16.43 -14.82 -3.03
CA ILE A 53 17.78 -14.24 -2.95
C ILE A 53 18.75 -15.40 -3.16
N LYS A 54 19.69 -15.28 -4.09
CA LYS A 54 20.68 -16.33 -4.32
C LYS A 54 21.53 -16.47 -3.05
N GLU A 55 21.84 -17.70 -2.66
CA GLU A 55 22.77 -17.88 -1.54
C GLU A 55 24.15 -17.34 -1.94
N PRO A 56 24.78 -16.52 -1.08
CA PRO A 56 26.12 -16.02 -1.31
C PRO A 56 27.13 -17.18 -1.31
N LYS A 57 28.17 -17.04 -2.12
CA LYS A 57 29.28 -17.98 -2.27
C LYS A 57 30.51 -17.56 -1.47
N GLN A 58 30.57 -16.29 -1.05
CA GLN A 58 31.68 -15.70 -0.33
C GLN A 58 31.18 -14.85 0.85
N THR A 59 32.00 -14.76 1.90
CA THR A 59 31.75 -13.86 3.03
C THR A 59 31.63 -12.42 2.57
N LEU A 60 30.71 -11.64 3.16
CA LEU A 60 30.44 -10.23 2.82
C LEU A 60 29.83 -10.00 1.43
N GLU A 61 29.38 -11.05 0.73
CA GLU A 61 28.74 -10.90 -0.58
C GLU A 61 27.30 -10.37 -0.45
N THR A 62 26.60 -10.74 0.62
CA THR A 62 25.22 -10.30 0.86
C THR A 62 25.03 -9.85 2.31
N ILE A 63 25.06 -8.54 2.53
CA ILE A 63 24.82 -7.93 3.84
C ILE A 63 23.40 -7.38 3.91
N ASN A 64 22.62 -7.91 4.85
CA ASN A 64 21.29 -7.40 5.17
C ASN A 64 21.39 -6.42 6.34
N MET A 65 20.75 -5.26 6.20
CA MET A 65 20.71 -4.23 7.24
C MET A 65 19.28 -3.82 7.51
N GLU A 66 18.83 -3.91 8.76
CA GLU A 66 17.47 -3.54 9.15
C GLU A 66 17.46 -2.79 10.48
N TRP A 67 16.59 -1.79 10.59
CA TRP A 67 16.35 -1.07 11.84
C TRP A 67 15.19 -1.71 12.59
N VAL A 68 15.46 -2.20 13.79
CA VAL A 68 14.42 -2.56 14.75
C VAL A 68 14.10 -1.31 15.57
N THR A 69 12.95 -0.70 15.32
CA THR A 69 12.49 0.51 16.01
C THR A 69 11.34 0.20 16.98
N GLY A 70 11.11 1.08 17.96
CA GLY A 70 9.99 0.93 18.90
C GLY A 70 10.28 -0.01 20.08
N ILE A 71 11.56 -0.33 20.30
CA ILE A 71 12.00 -0.99 21.53
C ILE A 71 11.89 0.00 22.70
N VAL A 72 11.63 -0.54 23.90
CA VAL A 72 11.53 0.26 25.13
C VAL A 72 12.83 1.05 25.30
N PRO A 73 12.76 2.39 25.47
CA PRO A 73 13.95 3.21 25.54
C PRO A 73 14.91 2.77 26.64
N GLY A 74 16.20 2.68 26.30
CA GLY A 74 17.24 2.16 27.18
C GLY A 74 18.42 3.09 27.39
N GLY A 75 19.01 3.02 28.58
CA GLY A 75 20.24 3.73 28.96
C GLY A 75 20.07 5.25 29.16
N LYS A 76 21.16 5.93 29.54
CA LYS A 76 21.16 7.37 29.84
C LYS A 76 20.77 8.26 28.65
N LYS A 77 20.89 7.75 27.42
CA LYS A 77 20.63 8.47 26.17
C LYS A 77 19.30 8.09 25.51
N ASN A 78 18.48 7.25 26.16
CA ASN A 78 17.12 6.92 25.73
C ASN A 78 17.02 6.33 24.31
N PHE A 79 17.93 5.42 23.96
CA PHE A 79 17.91 4.77 22.64
C PHE A 79 16.71 3.83 22.52
N ASN A 80 15.98 3.91 21.41
CA ASN A 80 14.76 3.14 21.15
C ASN A 80 14.78 2.42 19.79
N ALA A 81 15.96 2.25 19.22
CA ALA A 81 16.17 1.57 17.95
C ALA A 81 17.51 0.83 17.95
N CYS A 82 17.59 -0.26 17.20
CA CYS A 82 18.79 -1.06 16.98
C CYS A 82 19.00 -1.28 15.47
N LEU A 83 20.22 -1.08 14.99
CA LEU A 83 20.61 -1.49 13.64
C LEU A 83 21.13 -2.92 13.69
N VAL A 84 20.45 -3.81 12.99
CA VAL A 84 20.84 -5.21 12.84
C VAL A 84 21.55 -5.36 11.51
N ILE A 85 22.75 -5.94 11.53
CA ILE A 85 23.57 -6.22 10.35
C ILE A 85 23.80 -7.74 10.31
N VAL A 86 23.43 -8.38 9.22
CA VAL A 86 23.58 -9.83 9.01
C VAL A 86 24.33 -10.06 7.71
N ASP A 87 25.51 -10.68 7.81
CA ASP A 87 26.18 -11.27 6.66
C ASP A 87 25.55 -12.64 6.37
N ARG A 88 25.04 -12.82 5.15
CA ARG A 88 24.38 -14.07 4.72
C ARG A 88 25.41 -15.03 4.14
#